data_AF-A0A7W3TL87-F1
#
_entry.id   AF-A0A7W3TL87-F1
#
_cell.length_a   1.000
_cell.length_b   1.000
_cell.length_c   1.000
_cell.angle_alpha   90.00
_cell.angle_beta   90.00
_cell.angle_gamma   90.00
#
_symmetry.space_group_name_H-M   'P 1'
#
loop_
_entity.id
_entity.type
_entity.pdbx_description
1 polymer ?
#
loop_
_entity_poly.entity_id
_entity_poly.type
_entity_poly.pdbx_seq_one_letter_code
_entity_poly.pdbx_strand_id
1 'polypeptide(L)'
;MKKMPIKSRRPILPILLLATLAACQSGESPDATVSSPSPTPASAPAPLPDAGTSNMDATVMQMVQLGGTMQAAAEACQQVDGAELAAAKAQQKQHFVSRGGSESAFESAFTGAYEKAREKLATASAPEREQACRELSDMSNAATAGQG
;
A
#
# COMPACT_ATOMS: atom_id res chain seq x y z
N MET A 1 39.33 -14.42 -46.48
CA MET A 1 40.07 -13.44 -45.66
C MET A 1 39.18 -12.24 -45.37
N LYS A 2 38.80 -12.02 -44.10
CA LYS A 2 38.51 -10.70 -43.52
C LYS A 2 38.41 -10.88 -42.00
N LYS A 3 39.48 -10.46 -41.33
CA LYS A 3 39.68 -10.52 -39.88
C LYS A 3 38.85 -9.39 -39.26
N MET A 4 37.98 -9.69 -38.30
CA MET A 4 37.37 -8.66 -37.46
C MET A 4 38.19 -8.50 -36.17
N PRO A 5 38.57 -7.27 -35.79
CA PRO A 5 39.35 -7.02 -34.59
C PRO A 5 38.46 -7.06 -33.33
N ILE A 6 38.77 -8.01 -32.44
CA ILE A 6 38.34 -8.03 -31.04
C ILE A 6 39.09 -6.90 -30.33
N LYS A 7 38.38 -5.83 -29.93
CA LYS A 7 38.96 -4.77 -29.10
C LYS A 7 38.26 -4.71 -27.75
N SER A 8 38.90 -5.39 -26.82
CA SER A 8 38.79 -5.28 -25.36
C SER A 8 38.82 -3.82 -24.88
N ARG A 9 37.95 -3.49 -23.92
CA ARG A 9 38.22 -2.57 -22.79
C ARG A 9 37.09 -2.67 -21.74
N ARG A 10 37.34 -3.46 -20.69
CA ARG A 10 36.90 -3.15 -19.31
C ARG A 10 37.96 -2.20 -18.73
N PRO A 11 37.65 -1.21 -17.87
CA PRO A 11 37.18 -1.40 -16.48
C PRO A 11 36.14 -0.29 -16.09
N ILE A 12 35.57 -0.08 -14.91
CA ILE A 12 36.02 -0.09 -13.50
C ILE A 12 34.74 -0.17 -12.64
N LEU A 13 34.74 -1.04 -11.62
CA LEU A 13 33.74 -1.12 -10.55
C LEU A 13 33.81 0.14 -9.66
N PRO A 14 32.69 0.83 -9.35
CA PRO A 14 32.64 1.71 -8.20
C PRO A 14 32.29 0.91 -6.94
N ILE A 15 33.34 0.70 -6.13
CA ILE A 15 33.42 1.02 -4.69
C ILE A 15 32.25 0.52 -3.81
N LEU A 16 32.54 -0.55 -3.06
CA LEU A 16 31.81 -0.94 -1.85
C LEU A 16 31.69 0.25 -0.88
N LEU A 17 30.46 0.64 -0.56
CA LEU A 17 30.18 1.47 0.60
C LEU A 17 30.34 0.63 1.87
N LEU A 18 31.15 1.13 2.79
CA LEU A 18 31.43 0.53 4.09
C LEU A 18 30.18 0.47 4.96
N ALA A 19 29.89 -0.72 5.49
CA ALA A 19 29.03 -0.91 6.64
C ALA A 19 29.82 -0.55 7.91
N THR A 20 29.54 0.60 8.52
CA THR A 20 30.01 0.91 9.88
C THR A 20 28.98 0.40 10.88
N LEU A 21 29.24 -0.79 11.44
CA LEU A 21 28.66 -1.23 12.70
C LEU A 21 29.23 -0.35 13.82
N ALA A 22 28.41 0.52 14.40
CA ALA A 22 28.67 1.15 15.69
C ALA A 22 27.65 0.59 16.69
N ALA A 23 28.10 -0.39 17.48
CA ALA A 23 27.49 -0.78 18.74
C ALA A 23 28.37 -0.24 19.88
N CYS A 24 27.73 0.07 21.02
CA CYS A 24 28.27 0.67 22.27
C CYS A 24 28.40 2.21 22.22
N GLN A 25 28.08 3.02 23.24
CA GLN A 25 27.74 2.77 24.64
C GLN A 25 27.19 4.08 25.26
N SER A 26 26.28 3.93 26.23
CA SER A 26 26.07 4.72 27.45
C SER A 26 26.09 6.26 27.42
N GLY A 27 24.95 6.85 27.80
CA GLY A 27 24.88 8.18 28.39
C GLY A 27 23.99 8.13 29.64
N GLU A 28 24.63 8.12 30.81
CA GLU A 28 23.99 8.18 32.14
C GLU A 28 23.95 9.65 32.61
N SER A 29 22.93 9.98 33.41
CA SER A 29 22.40 11.32 33.80
C SER A 29 23.32 12.16 34.73
N PRO A 30 22.94 13.41 35.12
CA PRO A 30 22.06 13.61 36.30
C PRO A 30 21.12 14.85 36.37
N ASP A 31 20.02 14.67 37.14
CA ASP A 31 19.34 15.54 38.17
C ASP A 31 18.96 17.03 37.84
N ALA A 32 17.79 17.62 38.14
CA ALA A 32 16.91 17.48 39.31
C ALA A 32 15.52 18.18 39.13
N THR A 33 14.57 17.77 39.99
CA THR A 33 13.41 18.55 40.55
C THR A 33 12.04 18.53 39.86
N VAL A 34 11.23 17.56 40.30
CA VAL A 34 9.85 17.65 40.85
C VAL A 34 8.77 18.46 40.10
N SER A 35 7.79 17.72 39.55
CA SER A 35 6.39 17.75 40.00
C SER A 35 5.65 16.51 39.52
N SER A 36 5.22 15.69 40.47
CA SER A 36 4.17 14.66 40.30
C SER A 36 2.80 15.36 40.29
N PRO A 37 1.73 14.82 39.67
CA PRO A 37 1.17 13.55 40.14
C PRO A 37 0.88 12.52 39.04
N SER A 38 1.08 11.25 39.40
CA SER A 38 0.58 10.06 38.74
C SER A 38 -0.95 10.08 38.56
N PRO A 39 -1.48 9.59 37.43
CA PRO A 39 -2.75 8.91 37.42
C PRO A 39 -2.54 7.42 37.73
N THR A 40 -3.20 6.97 38.79
CA THR A 40 -3.41 5.59 39.22
C THR A 40 -3.77 4.66 38.05
N PRO A 41 -3.10 3.50 37.86
CA PRO A 41 -3.66 2.42 37.06
C PRO A 41 -4.72 1.70 37.90
N ALA A 42 -5.98 2.13 37.77
CA ALA A 42 -7.11 1.41 38.33
C ALA A 42 -7.72 0.48 37.27
N SER A 43 -7.71 -0.81 37.62
CA SER A 43 -8.59 -1.88 37.10
C SER A 43 -8.19 -2.59 35.79
N ALA A 44 -7.71 -3.83 35.95
CA ALA A 44 -8.06 -4.95 35.07
C ALA A 44 -9.36 -5.62 35.60
N PRO A 45 -10.09 -6.52 34.89
CA PRO A 45 -9.80 -7.15 33.58
C PRO A 45 -10.99 -7.26 32.55
N ALA A 46 -10.62 -7.68 31.33
CA ALA A 46 -11.34 -8.48 30.30
C ALA A 46 -12.31 -7.81 29.28
N PRO A 47 -12.48 -8.38 28.06
CA PRO A 47 -11.76 -9.51 27.45
C PRO A 47 -10.77 -9.06 26.35
N LEU A 48 -9.72 -9.87 26.13
CA LEU A 48 -9.03 -9.86 24.85
C LEU A 48 -10.03 -10.30 23.77
N PRO A 49 -10.25 -9.56 22.67
CA PRO A 49 -10.87 -10.17 21.51
C PRO A 49 -9.92 -11.24 20.98
N ASP A 50 -10.48 -12.43 20.83
CA ASP A 50 -9.87 -13.62 20.24
C ASP A 50 -8.92 -13.27 19.08
N ALA A 51 -7.62 -13.50 19.30
CA ALA A 51 -6.55 -13.24 18.34
C ALA A 51 -6.52 -14.28 17.18
N GLY A 52 -7.67 -14.85 16.83
CA GLY A 52 -7.83 -15.72 15.66
C GLY A 52 -8.52 -15.05 14.47
N THR A 53 -9.25 -13.94 14.67
CA THR A 53 -10.15 -13.39 13.63
C THR A 53 -9.77 -11.99 13.09
N SER A 54 -8.98 -11.20 13.83
CA SER A 54 -8.84 -9.76 13.51
C SER A 54 -7.86 -9.41 12.37
N ASN A 55 -6.83 -10.23 12.10
CA ASN A 55 -5.81 -9.89 11.10
C ASN A 55 -6.25 -10.21 9.67
N MET A 56 -7.04 -11.28 9.49
CA MET A 56 -7.55 -11.66 8.18
C MET A 56 -8.65 -10.70 7.72
N ASP A 57 -9.52 -10.25 8.65
CA ASP A 57 -10.56 -9.26 8.37
C ASP A 57 -9.96 -7.90 7.96
N ALA A 58 -8.92 -7.44 8.66
CA ALA A 58 -8.23 -6.19 8.33
C ALA A 58 -7.59 -6.24 6.92
N THR A 59 -6.97 -7.36 6.57
CA THR A 59 -6.37 -7.55 5.24
C THR A 59 -7.45 -7.56 4.15
N VAL A 60 -8.56 -8.24 4.39
CA VAL A 60 -9.68 -8.33 3.46
C VAL A 60 -10.35 -6.96 3.27
N MET A 61 -10.51 -6.18 4.32
CA MET A 61 -11.00 -4.79 4.26
C MET A 61 -10.06 -3.86 3.51
N GLN A 62 -8.74 -4.00 3.70
CA GLN A 62 -7.75 -3.23 2.95
C GLN A 62 -7.86 -3.49 1.45
N MET A 63 -8.15 -4.72 1.03
CA MET A 63 -8.38 -5.04 -0.38
C MET A 63 -9.64 -4.34 -0.92
N VAL A 64 -10.73 -4.27 -0.16
CA VAL A 64 -11.94 -3.53 -0.57
C VAL A 64 -11.62 -2.05 -0.80
N GLN A 65 -10.89 -1.42 0.12
CA GLN A 65 -10.47 -0.03 -0.01
C GLN A 65 -9.54 0.18 -1.22
N LEU A 66 -8.64 -0.78 -1.46
CA LEU A 66 -7.80 -0.76 -2.67
C LEU A 66 -8.66 -0.80 -3.93
N GLY A 67 -9.71 -1.63 -3.97
CA GLY A 67 -10.64 -1.71 -5.10
C GLY A 67 -11.32 -0.37 -5.41
N GLY A 68 -11.84 0.30 -4.37
CA GLY A 68 -12.44 1.64 -4.53
C GLY A 68 -11.43 2.68 -5.04
N THR A 69 -10.22 2.67 -4.47
CA THR A 69 -9.13 3.57 -4.89
C THR A 69 -8.72 3.33 -6.35
N MET A 70 -8.56 2.06 -6.75
CA MET A 70 -8.18 1.68 -8.11
C MET A 70 -9.28 2.02 -9.11
N GLN A 71 -10.55 1.85 -8.76
CA GLN A 71 -11.66 2.23 -9.64
C GLN A 71 -11.63 3.74 -9.93
N ALA A 72 -11.48 4.57 -8.89
CA ALA A 72 -11.39 6.02 -9.06
C ALA A 72 -10.20 6.43 -9.95
N ALA A 73 -9.05 5.76 -9.78
CA ALA A 73 -7.88 5.99 -10.62
C ALA A 73 -8.12 5.56 -12.08
N ALA A 74 -8.70 4.38 -12.31
CA ALA A 74 -9.00 3.89 -13.65
C ALA A 74 -9.98 4.80 -14.41
N GLU A 75 -11.03 5.30 -13.73
CA GLU A 75 -11.97 6.27 -14.30
C GLU A 75 -11.27 7.60 -14.64
N ALA A 76 -10.43 8.12 -13.73
CA ALA A 76 -9.69 9.37 -13.96
C ALA A 76 -8.68 9.27 -15.11
N CYS A 77 -8.11 8.09 -15.33
CA CYS A 77 -7.15 7.83 -16.40
C CYS A 77 -7.81 7.41 -17.73
N GLN A 78 -9.12 7.17 -17.74
CA GLN A 78 -9.90 6.71 -18.92
C GLN A 78 -9.34 5.45 -19.59
N GLN A 79 -8.76 4.53 -18.82
CA GLN A 79 -8.05 3.36 -19.37
C GLN A 79 -8.87 2.06 -19.38
N VAL A 80 -10.04 2.04 -18.74
CA VAL A 80 -10.88 0.85 -18.58
C VAL A 80 -12.35 1.21 -18.79
N ASP A 81 -13.11 0.30 -19.37
CA ASP A 81 -14.55 0.46 -19.58
C ASP A 81 -15.34 0.42 -18.25
N GLY A 82 -16.40 1.23 -18.14
CA GLY A 82 -17.21 1.31 -16.93
C GLY A 82 -17.91 -0.01 -16.57
N ALA A 83 -18.28 -0.83 -17.54
CA ALA A 83 -18.88 -2.14 -17.29
C ALA A 83 -17.84 -3.13 -16.72
N GLU A 84 -16.59 -3.06 -17.17
CA GLU A 84 -15.50 -3.89 -16.64
C GLU A 84 -15.17 -3.51 -15.20
N LEU A 85 -15.15 -2.22 -14.89
CA LEU A 85 -15.00 -1.73 -13.51
C LEU A 85 -16.16 -2.17 -12.60
N ALA A 86 -17.40 -2.11 -13.09
CA ALA A 86 -18.57 -2.57 -12.36
C ALA A 86 -18.51 -4.09 -12.10
N ALA A 87 -18.08 -4.87 -13.09
CA ALA A 87 -17.87 -6.31 -12.95
C ALA A 87 -16.77 -6.62 -11.92
N ALA A 88 -15.66 -5.89 -11.94
CA ALA A 88 -14.57 -6.03 -10.98
C ALA A 88 -15.03 -5.73 -9.54
N LYS A 89 -15.79 -4.64 -9.33
CA LYS A 89 -16.41 -4.33 -8.04
C LYS A 89 -17.33 -5.46 -7.58
N ALA A 90 -18.18 -5.97 -8.47
CA ALA A 90 -19.11 -7.04 -8.14
C ALA A 90 -18.39 -8.34 -7.74
N GLN A 91 -17.33 -8.73 -8.47
CA GLN A 91 -16.48 -9.87 -8.12
C GLN A 91 -15.81 -9.67 -6.74
N GLN A 92 -15.25 -8.48 -6.50
CA GLN A 92 -14.63 -8.16 -5.22
C GLN A 92 -15.62 -8.25 -4.05
N LYS A 93 -16.86 -7.77 -4.25
CA LYS A 93 -17.94 -7.87 -3.27
C LYS A 93 -18.28 -9.33 -2.97
N GLN A 94 -18.44 -10.16 -3.99
CA GLN A 94 -18.74 -11.58 -3.83
C GLN A 94 -17.65 -12.28 -3.01
N HIS A 95 -16.37 -12.02 -3.30
CA HIS A 95 -15.25 -12.56 -2.53
C HIS A 95 -15.15 -12.02 -1.10
N PHE A 96 -15.59 -10.79 -0.85
CA PHE A 96 -15.67 -10.23 0.49
C PHE A 96 -16.76 -10.94 1.32
N VAL A 97 -17.95 -11.06 0.75
CA VAL A 97 -19.10 -11.71 1.40
C VAL A 97 -18.85 -13.21 1.62
N SER A 98 -18.24 -13.90 0.66
CA SER A 98 -17.91 -15.33 0.79
C SER A 98 -16.91 -15.62 1.91
N ARG A 99 -16.18 -14.61 2.37
CA ARG A 99 -15.22 -14.68 3.49
C ARG A 99 -15.81 -14.23 4.83
N GLY A 100 -17.14 -14.03 4.90
CA GLY A 100 -17.85 -13.66 6.12
C GLY A 100 -18.11 -12.16 6.29
N GLY A 101 -17.70 -11.34 5.32
CA GLY A 101 -18.02 -9.91 5.32
C GLY A 101 -19.50 -9.62 5.02
N SER A 102 -19.99 -8.47 5.45
CA SER A 102 -21.35 -8.01 5.07
C SER A 102 -21.32 -7.12 3.83
N GLU A 103 -22.38 -7.17 3.01
CA GLU A 103 -22.50 -6.27 1.85
C GLU A 103 -22.44 -4.80 2.25
N SER A 104 -23.07 -4.42 3.36
CA SER A 104 -23.06 -3.03 3.83
C SER A 104 -21.65 -2.55 4.22
N ALA A 105 -20.84 -3.41 4.84
CA ALA A 105 -19.45 -3.07 5.18
C ALA A 105 -18.60 -2.92 3.91
N PHE A 106 -18.80 -3.80 2.93
CA PHE A 106 -18.14 -3.68 1.62
C PHE A 106 -18.47 -2.35 0.95
N GLU A 107 -19.75 -2.03 0.78
CA GLU A 107 -20.18 -0.84 0.03
C GLU A 107 -19.70 0.45 0.71
N SER A 108 -19.76 0.50 2.05
CA SER A 108 -19.25 1.65 2.81
C SER A 108 -17.75 1.84 2.62
N ALA A 109 -16.96 0.78 2.76
CA ALA A 109 -15.50 0.84 2.63
C ALA A 109 -15.06 1.14 1.18
N PHE A 110 -15.70 0.50 0.21
CA PHE A 110 -15.42 0.71 -1.21
C PHE A 110 -15.74 2.15 -1.61
N THR A 111 -16.94 2.62 -1.28
CA THR A 111 -17.39 3.98 -1.64
C THR A 111 -16.55 5.03 -0.94
N GLY A 112 -16.26 4.88 0.35
CA GLY A 112 -15.40 5.82 1.07
C GLY A 112 -13.99 5.93 0.47
N ALA A 113 -13.38 4.80 0.10
CA ALA A 113 -12.07 4.82 -0.56
C ALA A 113 -12.13 5.41 -1.98
N TYR A 114 -13.18 5.06 -2.73
CA TYR A 114 -13.45 5.60 -4.06
C TYR A 114 -13.56 7.12 -4.05
N GLU A 115 -14.41 7.68 -3.19
CA GLU A 115 -14.65 9.12 -3.14
C GLU A 115 -13.40 9.89 -2.71
N LYS A 116 -12.67 9.37 -1.71
CA LYS A 116 -11.39 9.95 -1.27
C LYS A 116 -10.35 9.96 -2.39
N ALA A 117 -10.24 8.87 -3.14
CA ALA A 117 -9.31 8.78 -4.26
C ALA A 117 -9.71 9.72 -5.40
N ARG A 118 -11.01 9.79 -5.73
CA ARG A 118 -11.56 10.71 -6.73
C ARG A 118 -11.30 12.17 -6.36
N GLU A 119 -11.52 12.55 -5.09
CA GLU A 119 -11.22 13.89 -4.60
C GLU A 119 -9.72 14.21 -4.73
N LYS A 120 -8.85 13.31 -4.25
CA LYS A 120 -7.39 13.48 -4.37
C LYS A 120 -6.97 13.70 -5.82
N LEU A 121 -7.48 12.88 -6.74
CA LEU A 121 -7.18 13.00 -8.17
C LEU A 121 -7.74 14.30 -8.77
N ALA A 122 -8.93 14.73 -8.37
CA ALA A 122 -9.51 15.99 -8.85
C ALA A 122 -8.69 17.23 -8.43
N THR A 123 -8.05 17.18 -7.26
CA THR A 123 -7.19 18.26 -6.75
C THR A 123 -5.73 18.17 -7.20
N ALA A 124 -5.31 17.04 -7.76
CA ALA A 124 -3.92 16.83 -8.19
C ALA A 124 -3.59 17.66 -9.45
N SER A 125 -2.35 18.14 -9.54
CA SER A 125 -1.87 18.82 -10.74
C SER A 125 -1.92 17.89 -11.95
N ALA A 126 -1.98 18.43 -13.17
CA ALA A 126 -1.87 17.64 -14.39
C ALA A 126 -0.67 16.66 -14.40
N PRO A 127 0.58 17.09 -14.11
CA PRO A 127 1.72 16.16 -14.11
C PRO A 127 1.62 15.05 -13.05
N GLU A 128 1.02 15.33 -11.89
CA GLU A 128 0.81 14.33 -10.83
C GLU A 128 -0.22 13.28 -11.25
N ARG A 129 -1.32 13.72 -11.90
CA ARG A 129 -2.31 12.79 -12.47
C ARG A 129 -1.73 11.93 -13.57
N GLU A 130 -0.97 12.53 -14.49
CA GLU A 130 -0.30 11.78 -15.56
C GLU A 130 0.68 10.73 -15.00
N GLN A 131 1.41 11.08 -13.93
CA GLN A 131 2.28 10.12 -13.26
C GLN A 131 1.48 8.97 -12.65
N ALA A 132 0.41 9.26 -11.90
CA ALA A 132 -0.44 8.23 -11.31
C ALA A 132 -1.04 7.30 -12.37
N CYS A 133 -1.45 7.83 -13.53
CA CYS A 133 -1.95 7.02 -14.63
C CYS A 133 -0.90 6.12 -15.26
N ARG A 134 0.35 6.60 -15.42
CA ARG A 134 1.46 5.77 -15.90
C ARG A 134 1.75 4.62 -14.94
N GLU A 135 1.83 4.90 -13.64
CA GLU A 135 2.05 3.87 -12.62
C GLU A 135 0.93 2.81 -12.64
N LEU A 136 -0.33 3.22 -12.82
CA LEU A 136 -1.46 2.30 -12.95
C LEU A 136 -1.36 1.42 -14.22
N SER A 137 -0.97 2.01 -15.36
CA SER A 137 -0.73 1.26 -16.59
C SER A 137 0.38 0.23 -16.41
N ASP A 138 1.50 0.61 -15.79
CA ASP A 138 2.65 -0.27 -15.56
C ASP A 138 2.27 -1.44 -14.64
N MET A 139 1.50 -1.18 -13.59
CA MET A 139 0.97 -2.24 -12.71
C MET A 139 0.04 -3.20 -13.46
N SER A 140 -0.84 -2.67 -14.32
CA SER A 140 -1.78 -3.48 -15.11
C SER A 140 -1.04 -4.37 -16.12
N ASN A 141 -0.01 -3.82 -16.77
CA ASN A 141 0.86 -4.55 -17.68
C ASN A 141 1.69 -5.63 -16.95
N ALA A 142 2.21 -5.32 -15.76
CA ALA A 142 2.94 -6.30 -14.96
C ALA A 142 2.05 -7.46 -14.48
N ALA A 143 0.80 -7.18 -14.10
CA ALA A 143 -0.17 -8.20 -13.68
C ALA A 143 -0.54 -9.18 -14.80
N THR A 144 -0.59 -8.71 -16.05
CA THR A 144 -0.85 -9.56 -17.22
C THR A 144 0.38 -10.35 -17.68
N ALA A 145 1.59 -9.79 -17.55
CA ALA A 145 2.84 -10.45 -17.94
C ALA A 145 3.23 -11.67 -17.06
N GLY A 146 2.78 -11.73 -15.81
CA GLY A 146 3.06 -12.84 -14.88
C GLY A 146 2.14 -14.05 -15.01
N GLN A 147 1.19 -14.04 -15.96
CA GLN A 147 0.21 -15.11 -16.17
C GLN A 147 0.55 -16.02 -17.38
N GLY A 148 1.76 -15.91 -17.92
CA GLY A 148 2.27 -16.68 -19.07
C GLY A 148 3.23 -17.80 -18.70
#